data_AF-A0A511R513-F1
#
_entry.id   AF-A0A511R513-F1
#
_cell.length_a   1.000
_cell.length_b   1.000
_cell.length_c   1.000
_cell.angle_alpha   90.00
_cell.angle_beta   90.00
_cell.angle_gamma   90.00
#
_symmetry.space_group_name_H-M   'P 1'
#
loop_
_entity.id
_entity.type
_entity.pdbx_description
1 polymer ?
#
loop_
_entity_poly.entity_id
_entity_poly.type
_entity_poly.pdbx_seq_one_letter_code
_entity_poly.pdbx_strand_id
1 'polypeptide(L)'
;MNDSILEALLDSYARNNAILLNLLQALPEGGLDAQVLEGSPSIAQQYAHMQQTRLFWLGQVAPEFATGMNQLFRQAGEEWVAERETACIEQALNQSAHAVCEAVRDRLHTGQAMQGPHASYDHPILLLQHLLWHEGYHVGQIKLALKATGYSMPEEVEEKAIWSQWRTEVW
;
A
#
# COMPACT_ATOMS: atom_id res chain seq x y z
N MET A 1 1.89 -25.47 8.61
CA MET A 1 2.95 -24.53 8.19
C MET A 1 3.80 -24.23 9.42
N ASN A 2 5.09 -23.94 9.28
CA ASN A 2 5.86 -23.46 10.43
C ASN A 2 5.34 -22.04 10.70
N ASP A 3 4.55 -21.84 11.76
CA ASP A 3 3.84 -20.58 12.03
C ASP A 3 4.81 -19.38 11.99
N SER A 4 6.08 -19.59 12.34
CA SER A 4 7.14 -18.58 12.24
C SER A 4 7.38 -18.01 10.82
N ILE A 5 7.28 -18.82 9.76
CA ILE A 5 7.51 -18.32 8.37
C ILE A 5 6.29 -17.54 7.89
N LEU A 6 5.08 -18.02 8.18
CA LEU A 6 3.86 -17.29 7.82
C LEU A 6 3.81 -15.95 8.54
N GLU A 7 4.07 -15.92 9.85
CA GLU A 7 4.12 -14.66 10.60
C GLU A 7 5.21 -13.72 10.04
N ALA A 8 6.38 -14.22 9.65
CA ALA A 8 7.41 -13.38 9.03
C ALA A 8 6.95 -12.78 7.68
N LEU A 9 6.22 -13.53 6.87
CA LEU A 9 5.68 -13.03 5.60
C LEU A 9 4.57 -11.99 5.80
N LEU A 10 3.68 -12.21 6.75
CA LEU A 10 2.62 -11.25 7.10
C LEU A 10 3.21 -9.98 7.73
N ASP A 11 4.19 -10.13 8.62
CA ASP A 11 4.95 -9.02 9.20
C ASP A 11 5.67 -8.21 8.13
N SER A 12 6.25 -8.86 7.10
CA SER A 12 6.89 -8.13 5.99
C SER A 12 5.91 -7.23 5.24
N TYR A 13 4.67 -7.68 5.01
CA TYR A 13 3.65 -6.84 4.39
C TYR A 13 3.12 -5.75 5.32
N ALA A 14 2.99 -6.05 6.62
CA ALA A 14 2.62 -5.06 7.63
C ALA A 14 3.65 -3.92 7.73
N ARG A 15 4.96 -4.24 7.67
CA ARG A 15 6.06 -3.25 7.56
C ARG A 15 5.92 -2.41 6.31
N ASN A 16 5.58 -3.02 5.18
CA ASN A 16 5.35 -2.27 3.94
C ASN A 16 4.21 -1.24 4.10
N ASN A 17 3.11 -1.63 4.74
CA ASN A 17 2.05 -0.66 5.07
C ASN A 17 2.54 0.44 6.01
N ALA A 18 3.33 0.11 7.04
CA ALA A 18 3.92 1.10 7.93
C ALA A 18 4.80 2.11 7.17
N ILE A 19 5.56 1.67 6.17
CA ILE A 19 6.35 2.57 5.30
C ILE A 19 5.44 3.56 4.56
N LEU A 20 4.33 3.08 4.00
CA LEU A 20 3.38 3.96 3.31
C LEU A 20 2.79 5.03 4.24
N LEU A 21 2.46 4.66 5.49
CA LEU A 21 1.95 5.59 6.49
C LEU A 21 3.02 6.58 6.95
N ASN A 22 4.23 6.10 7.23
CA ASN A 22 5.35 6.95 7.63
C ASN A 22 5.69 7.98 6.55
N LEU A 23 5.67 7.58 5.28
CA LEU A 23 5.88 8.48 4.15
C LEU A 23 4.79 9.54 4.04
N LEU A 24 3.52 9.16 4.24
CA LEU A 24 2.38 10.08 4.23
C LEU A 24 2.55 11.15 5.31
N GLN A 25 2.95 10.75 6.50
CA GLN A 25 3.19 11.65 7.64
C GLN A 25 4.43 12.53 7.45
N ALA A 26 5.42 12.06 6.69
CA ALA A 26 6.65 12.80 6.40
C ALA A 26 6.51 13.78 5.22
N LEU A 27 5.36 13.84 4.54
CA LEU A 27 5.16 14.76 3.43
C LEU A 27 5.26 16.22 3.91
N PRO A 28 5.92 17.11 3.14
CA PRO A 28 5.85 18.54 3.39
C PRO A 28 4.43 19.08 3.11
N GLU A 29 4.15 20.31 3.54
CA GLU A 29 2.92 21.01 3.17
C GLU A 29 2.76 21.03 1.64
N GLY A 30 1.57 20.69 1.15
CA GLY A 30 1.29 20.55 -0.28
C GLY A 30 1.93 19.32 -0.94
N GLY A 31 2.61 18.44 -0.19
CA GLY A 31 3.29 17.26 -0.73
C GLY A 31 2.35 16.32 -1.48
N LEU A 32 1.09 16.20 -1.07
CA LEU A 32 0.08 15.39 -1.76
C LEU A 32 -0.21 15.84 -3.20
N ASP A 33 0.09 17.10 -3.55
CA ASP A 33 -0.05 17.64 -4.91
C ASP A 33 1.17 17.39 -5.81
N ALA A 34 2.30 16.97 -5.23
CA ALA A 34 3.53 16.79 -6.01
C ALA A 34 3.35 15.73 -7.10
N GLN A 35 3.91 16.02 -8.27
CA GLN A 35 3.92 15.16 -9.45
C GLN A 35 5.35 15.05 -9.98
N VAL A 36 5.68 13.92 -10.61
CA VAL A 36 7.01 13.75 -11.23
C VAL A 36 7.16 14.65 -12.45
N LEU A 37 6.14 14.68 -13.31
CA LEU A 37 6.01 15.52 -14.49
C LEU A 37 4.56 15.98 -14.61
N GLU A 38 4.32 17.05 -15.38
CA GLU A 38 2.96 17.47 -15.72
C GLU A 38 2.18 16.30 -16.35
N GLY A 39 0.94 16.09 -15.87
CA GLY A 39 0.09 14.97 -16.27
C GLY A 39 0.40 13.62 -15.61
N SER A 40 1.48 13.51 -14.82
CA SER A 40 1.74 12.31 -14.01
C SER A 40 0.77 12.24 -12.81
N PRO A 41 0.52 11.05 -12.24
CA PRO A 41 -0.26 10.95 -11.00
C PRO A 41 0.39 11.75 -9.86
N SER A 42 -0.40 12.57 -9.17
CA SER A 42 0.03 13.21 -7.92
C SER A 42 0.26 12.18 -6.82
N ILE A 43 0.96 12.55 -5.75
CA ILE A 43 1.15 11.66 -4.60
C ILE A 43 -0.20 11.21 -4.02
N ALA A 44 -1.21 12.09 -3.93
CA ALA A 44 -2.57 11.70 -3.54
C ALA A 44 -3.17 10.63 -4.47
N GLN A 45 -3.01 10.80 -5.79
CA GLN A 45 -3.48 9.81 -6.77
C GLN A 45 -2.71 8.49 -6.68
N GLN A 46 -1.42 8.51 -6.35
CA GLN A 46 -0.63 7.30 -6.12
C GLN A 46 -1.12 6.54 -4.89
N TYR A 47 -1.39 7.21 -3.76
CA TYR A 47 -2.02 6.57 -2.60
C TYR A 47 -3.39 6.00 -2.90
N ALA A 48 -4.22 6.76 -3.63
CA ALA A 48 -5.54 6.31 -4.02
C ALA A 48 -5.47 5.09 -4.95
N HIS A 49 -4.51 5.08 -5.88
CA HIS A 49 -4.28 3.96 -6.77
C HIS A 49 -3.76 2.72 -6.02
N MET A 50 -2.82 2.85 -5.08
CA MET A 50 -2.38 1.74 -4.24
C MET A 50 -3.55 1.10 -3.47
N GLN A 51 -4.38 1.92 -2.82
CA GLN A 51 -5.59 1.42 -2.16
C GLN A 51 -6.51 0.71 -3.16
N GLN A 52 -6.81 1.33 -4.29
CA GLN A 52 -7.70 0.74 -5.29
C GLN A 52 -7.15 -0.59 -5.83
N THR A 53 -5.83 -0.72 -6.00
CA THR A 53 -5.17 -1.96 -6.41
C THR A 53 -5.35 -3.06 -5.36
N ARG A 54 -5.19 -2.75 -4.06
CA ARG A 54 -5.50 -3.70 -2.97
C ARG A 54 -6.94 -4.19 -3.05
N LEU A 55 -7.89 -3.25 -3.13
CA LEU A 55 -9.33 -3.56 -3.17
C LEU A 55 -9.71 -4.38 -4.41
N PHE A 56 -9.17 -4.01 -5.56
CA PHE A 56 -9.44 -4.69 -6.82
C PHE A 56 -8.98 -6.15 -6.73
N TRP A 57 -7.71 -6.40 -6.41
CA TRP A 57 -7.19 -7.75 -6.37
C TRP A 57 -7.83 -8.59 -5.28
N LEU A 58 -7.99 -8.05 -4.08
CA LEU A 58 -8.67 -8.74 -2.99
C LEU A 58 -10.11 -9.08 -3.38
N GLY A 59 -10.83 -8.16 -4.00
CA GLY A 59 -12.18 -8.37 -4.52
C GLY A 59 -12.26 -9.44 -5.61
N GLN A 60 -11.20 -9.66 -6.39
CA GLN A 60 -11.18 -10.71 -7.41
C GLN A 60 -10.96 -12.12 -6.83
N VAL A 61 -10.17 -12.26 -5.75
CA VAL A 61 -9.68 -13.58 -5.29
C VAL A 61 -10.20 -14.00 -3.91
N ALA A 62 -10.69 -13.04 -3.12
CA ALA A 62 -11.24 -13.25 -1.78
C ALA A 62 -12.25 -12.13 -1.44
N PRO A 63 -13.36 -12.00 -2.22
CA PRO A 63 -14.29 -10.88 -2.13
C PRO A 63 -14.92 -10.69 -0.74
N GLU A 64 -15.08 -11.75 0.03
CA GLU A 64 -15.58 -11.69 1.40
C GLU A 64 -14.70 -10.84 2.32
N PHE A 65 -13.40 -10.73 2.03
CA PHE A 65 -12.47 -9.89 2.77
C PHE A 65 -12.44 -8.45 2.27
N ALA A 66 -12.97 -8.14 1.08
CA ALA A 66 -12.96 -6.78 0.51
C ALA A 66 -14.19 -5.93 0.88
N THR A 67 -15.16 -6.52 1.59
CA THR A 67 -16.45 -5.89 1.85
C THR A 67 -16.33 -4.70 2.80
N GLY A 68 -16.99 -3.59 2.46
CA GLY A 68 -17.10 -2.40 3.33
C GLY A 68 -15.83 -1.55 3.43
N MET A 69 -14.85 -1.76 2.55
CA MET A 69 -13.61 -0.98 2.56
C MET A 69 -13.76 0.39 1.91
N ASN A 70 -13.04 1.36 2.48
CA ASN A 70 -12.99 2.72 1.96
C ASN A 70 -12.16 2.79 0.67
N GLN A 71 -12.75 3.40 -0.35
CA GLN A 71 -12.03 3.85 -1.54
C GLN A 71 -11.41 5.22 -1.26
N LEU A 72 -10.32 5.52 -1.95
CA LEU A 72 -9.65 6.83 -1.88
C LEU A 72 -9.81 7.64 -3.16
N PHE A 73 -10.51 7.10 -4.17
CA PHE A 73 -11.09 7.92 -5.23
C PHE A 73 -12.54 8.21 -4.87
N ARG A 74 -12.90 9.49 -4.95
CA ARG A 74 -14.27 9.95 -4.75
C ARG A 74 -14.77 10.68 -5.98
N GLN A 75 -16.05 10.53 -6.27
CA GLN A 75 -16.67 11.25 -7.36
C GLN A 75 -16.92 12.71 -6.95
N ALA A 76 -16.42 13.65 -7.74
CA ALA A 76 -16.65 15.08 -7.60
C ALA A 76 -17.23 15.62 -8.92
N GLY A 77 -18.56 15.56 -9.05
CA GLY A 77 -19.23 15.84 -10.32
C GLY A 77 -18.96 14.72 -11.33
N GLU A 78 -18.42 15.08 -12.50
CA GLU A 78 -18.07 14.14 -13.57
C GLU A 78 -16.66 13.55 -13.42
N GLU A 79 -15.87 14.07 -12.48
CA GLU A 79 -14.48 13.67 -12.28
C GLU A 79 -14.30 12.76 -11.06
N TRP A 80 -13.29 11.89 -11.14
CA TRP A 80 -12.80 11.13 -9.99
C TRP A 80 -11.58 11.83 -9.41
N VAL A 81 -11.69 12.25 -8.14
CA VAL A 81 -10.62 12.95 -7.43
C VAL A 81 -10.07 12.08 -6.31
N ALA A 82 -8.75 12.16 -6.09
CA ALA A 82 -8.12 11.46 -4.98
C ALA A 82 -8.44 12.15 -3.64
N GLU A 83 -8.58 11.34 -2.59
CA GLU A 83 -8.67 11.80 -1.21
C GLU A 83 -7.38 12.53 -0.81
N ARG A 84 -7.54 13.58 0.00
CA ARG A 84 -6.46 14.46 0.45
C ARG A 84 -6.38 14.57 1.96
N GLU A 85 -7.40 14.12 2.67
CA GLU A 85 -7.38 14.03 4.12
C GLU A 85 -6.47 12.87 4.55
N THR A 86 -5.37 13.18 5.23
CA THR A 86 -4.36 12.19 5.62
C THR A 86 -4.97 11.13 6.52
N ALA A 87 -5.84 11.51 7.47
CA ALA A 87 -6.50 10.57 8.36
C ALA A 87 -7.36 9.54 7.61
N CYS A 88 -8.03 9.96 6.53
CA CYS A 88 -8.82 9.07 5.69
C CYS A 88 -7.92 8.08 4.92
N ILE A 89 -6.80 8.56 4.38
CA ILE A 89 -5.81 7.72 3.69
C ILE A 89 -5.22 6.69 4.67
N GLU A 90 -4.79 7.11 5.85
CA GLU A 90 -4.24 6.23 6.88
C GLU A 90 -5.23 5.14 7.29
N GLN A 91 -6.48 5.52 7.53
CA GLN A 91 -7.54 4.58 7.88
C GLN A 91 -7.76 3.54 6.77
N ALA A 92 -7.89 3.99 5.52
CA ALA A 92 -8.15 3.10 4.39
C ALA A 92 -7.01 2.10 4.16
N LEU A 93 -5.75 2.56 4.26
CA LEU A 93 -4.57 1.70 4.11
C LEU A 93 -4.44 0.67 5.24
N ASN A 94 -4.70 1.07 6.50
CA ASN A 94 -4.68 0.14 7.62
C ASN A 94 -5.77 -0.95 7.48
N GLN A 95 -6.98 -0.55 7.10
CA GLN A 95 -8.09 -1.49 6.91
C GLN A 95 -7.79 -2.50 5.80
N SER A 96 -7.31 -2.02 4.64
CA SER A 96 -7.01 -2.91 3.51
C SER A 96 -5.79 -3.79 3.77
N ALA A 97 -4.75 -3.28 4.45
CA ALA A 97 -3.58 -4.09 4.81
C ALA A 97 -3.97 -5.24 5.74
N HIS A 98 -4.78 -4.95 6.77
CA HIS A 98 -5.25 -5.97 7.70
C HIS A 98 -6.05 -7.07 6.97
N ALA A 99 -7.00 -6.68 6.12
CA ALA A 99 -7.82 -7.66 5.41
C ALA A 99 -7.07 -8.50 4.38
N VAL A 100 -6.05 -7.93 3.72
CA VAL A 100 -5.14 -8.71 2.85
C VAL A 100 -4.41 -9.77 3.68
N CYS A 101 -3.90 -9.42 4.87
CA CYS A 101 -3.27 -10.38 5.77
C CYS A 101 -4.24 -11.48 6.22
N GLU A 102 -5.46 -11.10 6.61
CA GLU A 102 -6.50 -12.04 7.03
C GLU A 102 -6.91 -12.99 5.89
N ALA A 103 -7.08 -12.49 4.66
CA ALA A 103 -7.38 -13.33 3.51
C ALA A 103 -6.27 -14.37 3.24
N VAL A 104 -5.00 -13.94 3.28
CA VAL A 104 -3.87 -14.85 3.07
C VAL A 104 -3.78 -15.89 4.19
N ARG A 105 -3.97 -15.46 5.44
CA ARG A 105 -3.99 -16.34 6.61
C ARG A 105 -5.11 -17.38 6.50
N ASP A 106 -6.32 -16.94 6.16
CA ASP A 106 -7.48 -17.81 5.98
C ASP A 106 -7.25 -18.85 4.88
N ARG A 107 -6.83 -18.43 3.68
CA ARG A 107 -6.58 -19.35 2.56
C ARG A 107 -5.52 -20.40 2.87
N LEU A 108 -4.47 -20.01 3.59
CA LEU A 108 -3.42 -20.94 4.03
C LEU A 108 -3.90 -21.88 5.13
N HIS A 109 -4.73 -21.41 6.05
CA HIS A 109 -5.27 -22.24 7.14
C HIS A 109 -6.31 -23.25 6.64
N THR A 110 -7.20 -22.82 5.74
CA THR A 110 -8.29 -23.64 5.19
C THR A 110 -7.86 -24.49 4.00
N GLY A 111 -6.70 -24.21 3.40
CA GLY A 111 -6.23 -24.87 2.17
C GLY A 111 -7.00 -24.44 0.92
N GLN A 112 -7.79 -23.36 0.99
CA GLN A 112 -8.48 -22.81 -0.16
C GLN A 112 -7.51 -22.07 -1.10
N ALA A 113 -7.79 -22.13 -2.40
CA ALA A 113 -7.03 -21.39 -3.40
C ALA A 113 -7.27 -19.87 -3.28
N MET A 114 -6.26 -19.07 -3.63
CA MET A 114 -6.40 -17.62 -3.78
C MET A 114 -6.86 -17.31 -5.21
N GLN A 115 -8.12 -17.59 -5.50
CA GLN A 115 -8.69 -17.59 -6.85
C GLN A 115 -10.14 -17.12 -6.87
N GLY A 116 -10.52 -16.41 -7.93
CA GLY A 116 -11.91 -16.17 -8.30
C GLY A 116 -12.14 -16.34 -9.81
N PRO A 117 -13.26 -15.84 -10.35
CA PRO A 117 -13.69 -16.13 -11.72
C PRO A 117 -12.74 -15.63 -12.81
N HIS A 118 -11.99 -14.55 -12.54
CA HIS A 118 -11.18 -13.84 -13.55
C HIS A 118 -9.71 -13.68 -13.15
N ALA A 119 -9.32 -14.09 -11.93
CA ALA A 119 -7.97 -13.93 -11.43
C ALA A 119 -7.60 -15.07 -10.47
N SER A 120 -6.33 -15.40 -10.41
CA SER A 120 -5.77 -16.40 -9.49
C SER A 120 -4.32 -16.07 -9.16
N TYR A 121 -3.91 -16.46 -7.97
CA TYR A 121 -2.50 -16.59 -7.60
C TYR A 121 -2.17 -18.07 -7.44
N ASP A 122 -1.02 -18.51 -7.97
CA ASP A 122 -0.56 -19.91 -7.86
C ASP A 122 -0.39 -20.36 -6.41
N HIS A 123 -0.17 -19.40 -5.49
CA HIS A 123 -0.12 -19.61 -4.05
C HIS A 123 -0.63 -18.36 -3.31
N PRO A 124 -1.37 -18.47 -2.19
CA PRO A 124 -1.90 -17.31 -1.45
C PRO A 124 -0.87 -16.23 -1.11
N ILE A 125 0.35 -16.63 -0.75
CA ILE A 125 1.47 -15.71 -0.45
C ILE A 125 1.82 -14.79 -1.63
N LEU A 126 1.58 -15.20 -2.87
CA LEU A 126 1.93 -14.36 -4.03
C LEU A 126 1.08 -13.09 -4.12
N LEU A 127 -0.10 -13.05 -3.49
CA LEU A 127 -0.85 -11.80 -3.32
C LEU A 127 -0.03 -10.78 -2.51
N LEU A 128 0.60 -11.21 -1.41
CA LEU A 128 1.46 -10.33 -0.60
C LEU A 128 2.66 -9.84 -1.41
N GLN A 129 3.32 -10.74 -2.14
CA GLN A 129 4.51 -10.40 -2.92
C GLN A 129 4.21 -9.43 -4.06
N HIS A 130 3.08 -9.63 -4.74
CA HIS A 130 2.60 -8.71 -5.75
C HIS A 130 2.37 -7.31 -5.17
N LEU A 131 1.60 -7.21 -4.07
CA LEU A 131 1.28 -5.91 -3.47
C LEU A 131 2.52 -5.23 -2.90
N LEU A 132 3.43 -5.96 -2.26
CA LEU A 132 4.70 -5.44 -1.76
C LEU A 132 5.54 -4.84 -2.89
N TRP A 133 5.71 -5.56 -4.01
CA TRP A 133 6.44 -5.04 -5.17
C TRP A 133 5.76 -3.81 -5.77
N HIS A 134 4.45 -3.87 -5.98
CA HIS A 134 3.67 -2.78 -6.54
C HIS A 134 3.77 -1.51 -5.67
N GLU A 135 3.65 -1.64 -4.37
CA GLU A 135 3.74 -0.53 -3.42
C GLU A 135 5.17 0.00 -3.30
N GLY A 136 6.19 -0.87 -3.33
CA GLY A 136 7.59 -0.45 -3.39
C GLY A 136 7.92 0.37 -4.65
N TYR A 137 7.32 0.01 -5.80
CA TYR A 137 7.39 0.81 -7.02
C TYR A 137 6.80 2.22 -6.82
N HIS A 138 5.63 2.33 -6.19
CA HIS A 138 5.00 3.63 -5.89
C HIS A 138 5.77 4.44 -4.84
N VAL A 139 6.39 3.82 -3.84
CA VAL A 139 7.32 4.51 -2.92
C VAL A 139 8.42 5.23 -3.70
N GLY A 140 8.99 4.57 -4.72
CA GLY A 140 9.94 5.20 -5.63
C GLY A 140 9.35 6.41 -6.37
N GLN A 141 8.14 6.28 -6.90
CA GLN A 141 7.45 7.37 -7.61
C GLN A 141 7.11 8.55 -6.70
N ILE A 142 6.68 8.31 -5.46
CA ILE A 142 6.45 9.34 -4.43
C ILE A 142 7.73 10.13 -4.19
N LYS A 143 8.86 9.45 -3.97
CA LYS A 143 10.16 10.12 -3.76
C LYS A 143 10.59 10.93 -4.98
N LEU A 144 10.32 10.46 -6.19
CA LEU A 144 10.62 11.21 -7.41
C LEU A 144 9.74 12.46 -7.54
N ALA A 145 8.45 12.36 -7.22
CA ALA A 145 7.54 13.50 -7.25
C ALA A 145 7.95 14.59 -6.27
N LEU A 146 8.36 14.21 -5.05
CA LEU A 146 8.93 15.13 -4.07
C LEU A 146 10.20 15.82 -4.59
N LYS A 147 11.13 15.07 -5.19
CA LYS A 147 12.36 15.65 -5.75
C LYS A 147 12.08 16.61 -6.90
N ALA A 148 11.07 16.32 -7.73
CA ALA A 148 10.65 17.18 -8.83
C ALA A 148 10.13 18.55 -8.36
N THR A 149 9.57 18.63 -7.15
CA THR A 149 9.15 19.89 -6.52
C THR A 149 10.27 20.58 -5.72
N GLY A 150 11.49 20.07 -5.80
CA GLY A 150 12.65 20.60 -5.07
C GLY A 150 12.76 20.12 -3.62
N TYR A 151 11.88 19.23 -3.17
CA TYR A 151 11.97 18.64 -1.83
C TYR A 151 12.79 17.35 -1.87
N SER A 152 13.96 17.38 -1.25
CA SER A 152 14.71 16.16 -0.93
C SER A 152 14.45 15.78 0.51
N MET A 153 13.87 14.60 0.73
CA MET A 153 13.70 14.05 2.08
C MET A 153 15.07 13.94 2.77
N PRO A 154 15.24 14.46 4.00
CA PRO A 154 16.46 14.28 4.77
C PRO A 154 16.73 12.80 5.04
N GLU A 155 18.01 12.41 5.04
CA GLU A 155 18.43 11.00 5.21
C GLU A 155 17.89 10.37 6.49
N GLU A 156 17.92 11.09 7.63
CA GLU A 156 17.38 10.60 8.90
C GLU A 156 15.87 10.35 8.85
N VAL A 157 15.13 11.21 8.14
CA VAL A 157 13.68 11.06 7.94
C VAL A 157 13.41 9.86 7.04
N GLU A 158 14.16 9.73 5.94
CA GLU A 158 14.05 8.60 5.02
C GLU A 158 14.37 7.27 5.72
N GLU A 159 15.45 7.23 6.49
CA GLU A 159 15.89 6.04 7.21
C GLU A 159 14.81 5.58 8.20
N LYS A 160 14.27 6.50 9.00
CA LYS A 160 13.19 6.20 9.94
C LYS A 160 11.90 5.77 9.24
N ALA A 161 11.53 6.45 8.15
CA ALA A 161 10.27 6.22 7.47
C ALA A 161 10.24 4.89 6.68
N ILE A 162 11.35 4.56 6.01
CA ILE A 162 11.42 3.45 5.05
C ILE A 162 12.29 2.32 5.56
N TRP A 163 13.54 2.62 5.91
CA TRP A 163 14.61 1.64 5.91
C TRP A 163 14.77 0.90 7.24
N SER A 164 14.61 1.61 8.34
CA SER A 164 14.58 1.06 9.69
C SER A 164 13.36 0.15 9.93
N GLN A 165 12.37 0.19 9.04
CA GLN A 165 11.28 -0.79 9.04
C GLN A 165 11.74 -2.18 8.58
N TRP A 166 12.82 -2.27 7.81
CA TRP A 166 13.34 -3.54 7.26
C TRP A 166 14.52 -4.10 8.02
N ARG A 167 15.39 -3.23 8.54
CA ARG A 167 16.66 -3.64 9.13
C ARG A 167 17.04 -2.76 10.31
N THR A 168 17.91 -3.29 11.16
CA THR A 168 18.58 -2.53 12.21
C THR A 168 20.08 -2.56 11.92
N GLU A 169 20.71 -1.39 11.92
CA GLU A 169 22.15 -1.25 11.78
C GLU A 169 22.75 -0.88 13.13
N VAL A 170 23.81 -1.59 13.55
CA VAL A 170 24.58 -1.28 14.76
C VAL A 170 26.02 -1.12 14.30
N TRP A 171 26.62 0.02 14.63
CA TRP A 171 27.99 0.38 14.28
C TRP A 171 28.86 0.43 15.54
#